data_AF-A0A3E2TMD4-F1
#
_entry.id   AF-A0A3E2TMD4-F1
#
_cell.length_a   1.000
_cell.length_b   1.000
_cell.length_c   1.000
_cell.angle_alpha   90.00
_cell.angle_beta   90.00
_cell.angle_gamma   90.00
#
_symmetry.space_group_name_H-M   'P 1'
#
loop_
_entity.id
_entity.type
_entity.pdbx_description
1 polymer ?
#
loop_
_entity_poly.entity_id
_entity_poly.type
_entity_poly.pdbx_seq_one_letter_code
_entity_poly.pdbx_strand_id
1 'polypeptide(L)'
;MVDVSCYPDIQELMVFTDAMITDYSSCIFDFILTYKPGFIYAVNEQGYDSERGLYYPLSATPFSIAHSNTELEQNIRDFNPVEYHDKVVQFLTEKGCIDDGKASERVVQLITKLFRRLEE
;
A
#
# COMPACT_ATOMS: atom_id res chain seq x y z
N MET A 1 -5.62 11.48 19.61
CA MET A 1 -4.86 11.55 18.34
C MET A 1 -3.46 12.03 18.64
N VAL A 2 -2.47 11.47 17.96
CA VAL A 2 -1.08 11.91 18.00
C VAL A 2 -0.71 12.32 16.58
N ASP A 3 -0.14 13.52 16.43
CA ASP A 3 0.37 13.98 15.14
C ASP A 3 1.77 13.39 14.91
N VAL A 4 1.94 12.70 13.79
CA VAL A 4 3.19 12.05 13.37
C VAL A 4 3.65 12.54 11.99
N SER A 5 3.11 13.65 11.48
CA SER A 5 3.45 14.17 10.15
C SER A 5 4.91 14.58 9.99
N CYS A 6 5.63 14.83 11.09
CA CYS A 6 7.07 15.12 11.08
C CYS A 6 7.94 13.90 11.43
N TYR A 7 7.36 12.70 11.57
CA TYR A 7 8.13 11.50 11.79
C TYR A 7 8.94 11.15 10.53
N PRO A 8 10.25 10.87 10.64
CA PRO A 8 11.13 10.83 9.47
C PRO A 8 10.92 9.61 8.57
N ASP A 9 10.44 8.48 9.11
CA ASP A 9 10.28 7.24 8.37
C ASP A 9 8.88 6.64 8.57
N ILE A 10 8.07 6.68 7.50
CA ILE A 10 6.72 6.11 7.50
C ILE A 10 6.74 4.58 7.64
N GLN A 11 7.80 3.89 7.20
CA GLN A 11 7.86 2.43 7.26
C GLN A 11 7.89 1.94 8.71
N GLU A 12 8.56 2.65 9.61
CA GLU A 12 8.54 2.35 11.04
C GLU A 12 7.12 2.49 11.63
N LEU A 13 6.38 3.52 11.20
CA LEU A 13 4.99 3.70 11.60
C LEU A 13 4.11 2.57 11.06
N MET A 14 4.30 2.14 9.80
CA MET A 14 3.57 1.03 9.21
C MET A 14 3.77 -0.28 9.98
N VAL A 15 4.99 -0.57 10.44
CA VAL A 15 5.29 -1.76 11.25
C VAL A 15 4.49 -1.76 12.55
N PHE A 16 4.36 -0.62 13.21
CA PHE A 16 3.62 -0.49 14.47
C PHE A 16 2.09 -0.39 14.29
N THR A 17 1.61 -0.05 13.10
CA THR A 17 0.20 0.21 12.82
C THR A 17 -0.61 -1.08 12.71
N ASP A 18 -1.79 -1.15 13.35
CA ASP A 18 -2.71 -2.30 13.25
C ASP A 18 -3.62 -2.24 12.01
N ALA A 19 -3.96 -1.05 11.54
CA ALA A 19 -4.76 -0.83 10.33
C ALA A 19 -4.46 0.55 9.72
N MET A 20 -4.50 0.64 8.39
CA MET A 20 -4.30 1.90 7.65
C MET A 20 -5.58 2.37 6.99
N ILE A 21 -5.85 3.68 7.08
CA ILE A 21 -6.90 4.35 6.31
C ILE A 21 -6.21 5.40 5.45
N THR A 22 -6.50 5.40 4.15
CA THR A 22 -6.02 6.44 3.23
C THR A 22 -7.04 6.66 2.11
N ASP A 23 -6.84 7.68 1.30
CA ASP A 23 -7.65 7.96 0.11
C ASP A 23 -6.99 7.43 -1.18
N TYR A 24 -6.15 8.23 -1.83
CA TYR A 24 -5.52 7.95 -3.12
C TYR A 24 -3.98 7.87 -3.01
N SER A 25 -3.46 7.77 -1.79
CA SER A 25 -2.02 7.61 -1.55
C SER A 25 -1.54 6.23 -1.96
N SER A 26 -0.37 6.18 -2.60
CA SER A 26 0.30 4.93 -2.94
C SER A 26 0.81 4.18 -1.71
N CYS A 27 0.91 4.83 -0.54
CA CYS A 27 1.46 4.21 0.67
C CYS A 27 0.68 2.97 1.12
N ILE A 28 -0.60 2.82 0.71
CA ILE A 28 -1.38 1.61 1.00
C ILE A 28 -0.82 0.37 0.30
N PHE A 29 -0.11 0.54 -0.83
CA PHE A 29 0.57 -0.53 -1.55
C PHE A 29 1.95 -0.86 -0.97
N ASP A 30 2.52 -0.01 -0.12
CA ASP A 30 3.65 -0.40 0.74
C ASP A 30 3.10 -1.14 1.97
N PHE A 31 2.01 -0.63 2.55
CA PHE A 31 1.37 -1.21 3.73
C PHE A 31 0.78 -2.61 3.48
N ILE A 32 0.31 -2.89 2.26
CA ILE A 32 -0.23 -4.21 1.88
C ILE A 32 0.74 -5.36 2.16
N LEU A 33 2.06 -5.11 2.12
CA LEU A 33 3.10 -6.11 2.37
C LEU A 33 3.11 -6.57 3.84
N THR A 34 2.46 -5.82 4.73
CA THR A 34 2.26 -6.23 6.14
C THR A 34 1.11 -7.24 6.30
N TYR A 35 0.27 -7.42 5.27
CA TYR A 35 -0.99 -8.18 5.32
C TYR A 35 -2.00 -7.68 6.37
N LYS A 36 -1.79 -6.49 6.94
CA LYS A 36 -2.69 -5.87 7.91
C LYS A 36 -3.83 -5.12 7.19
N PRO A 37 -4.98 -4.91 7.86
CA PRO A 37 -6.14 -4.23 7.29
C PRO A 37 -5.83 -2.85 6.68
N GLY A 38 -6.13 -2.68 5.39
CA GLY A 38 -6.13 -1.39 4.70
C GLY A 38 -7.53 -1.00 4.24
N PHE A 39 -7.90 0.27 4.43
CA PHE A 39 -9.20 0.82 4.05
C PHE A 39 -9.01 2.05 3.16
N ILE A 40 -9.78 2.13 2.08
CA ILE A 40 -9.80 3.30 1.19
C ILE A 40 -10.99 4.19 1.53
N TYR A 41 -10.75 5.47 1.75
CA TYR A 41 -11.76 6.50 1.96
C TYR A 41 -11.78 7.47 0.77
N ALA A 42 -12.63 7.19 -0.22
CA ALA A 42 -12.64 7.84 -1.54
C ALA A 42 -13.96 8.58 -1.80
N VAL A 43 -14.22 9.66 -1.05
CA VAL A 43 -15.50 10.43 -1.11
C VAL A 43 -15.83 10.95 -2.52
N ASN A 44 -14.82 11.23 -3.36
CA ASN A 44 -15.00 11.71 -4.74
C ASN A 44 -14.17 10.89 -5.74
N GLU A 45 -14.29 9.56 -5.72
CA GLU A 45 -13.55 8.66 -6.62
C GLU A 45 -13.70 9.05 -8.09
N GLN A 46 -14.93 9.27 -8.57
CA GLN A 46 -15.18 9.60 -9.98
C GLN A 46 -14.54 10.93 -10.38
N GLY A 47 -14.64 11.95 -9.53
CA GLY A 47 -13.99 13.23 -9.78
C GLY A 47 -12.47 13.08 -9.84
N TYR A 48 -11.88 12.37 -8.87
CA TYR A 48 -10.44 12.12 -8.83
C TYR A 48 -9.94 11.39 -10.07
N ASP A 49 -10.60 10.30 -10.47
CA ASP A 49 -10.23 9.54 -11.66
C ASP A 49 -10.39 10.36 -12.95
N SER A 50 -11.45 11.17 -13.07
CA SER A 50 -11.64 12.02 -14.23
C SER A 50 -10.58 13.11 -14.38
N GLU A 51 -10.06 13.64 -13.27
CA GLU A 51 -9.09 14.74 -13.26
C GLU A 51 -7.64 14.26 -13.33
N ARG A 52 -7.31 13.16 -12.65
CA ARG A 52 -5.93 12.67 -12.47
C ARG A 52 -5.67 11.32 -13.11
N GLY A 53 -6.71 10.50 -13.26
CA GLY A 53 -6.62 9.11 -13.71
C GLY A 53 -6.09 8.17 -12.63
N LEU A 54 -6.58 6.93 -12.67
CA LEU A 54 -6.05 5.80 -11.93
C LEU A 54 -5.46 4.77 -12.90
N TYR A 55 -4.36 4.12 -12.51
CA TYR A 55 -3.78 3.03 -13.30
C TYR A 55 -4.73 1.83 -13.43
N TYR A 56 -5.59 1.64 -12.44
CA TYR A 56 -6.66 0.64 -12.40
C TYR A 56 -7.73 1.13 -11.41
N PRO A 57 -9.00 0.69 -11.55
CA PRO A 57 -10.05 1.11 -10.63
C PRO A 57 -9.73 0.65 -9.21
N LEU A 58 -10.14 1.44 -8.20
CA LEU A 58 -9.92 1.10 -6.80
C LEU A 58 -10.59 -0.24 -6.44
N SER A 59 -11.70 -0.57 -7.11
CA SER A 59 -12.42 -1.84 -6.94
C SER A 59 -11.63 -3.07 -7.38
N ALA A 60 -10.53 -2.91 -8.13
CA ALA A 60 -9.60 -3.98 -8.47
C ALA A 60 -8.50 -4.20 -7.41
N THR A 61 -8.52 -3.44 -6.31
CA THR A 61 -7.62 -3.59 -5.18
C THR A 61 -8.24 -4.47 -4.10
N PRO A 62 -7.46 -5.03 -3.16
CA PRO A 62 -8.01 -5.88 -2.11
C PRO A 62 -8.70 -5.10 -0.98
N PHE A 63 -8.66 -3.76 -1.04
CA PHE A 63 -9.14 -2.89 0.03
C PHE A 63 -10.64 -2.61 -0.13
N SER A 64 -11.36 -2.54 0.99
CA SER A 64 -12.72 -2.01 0.98
C SER A 64 -12.69 -0.50 0.73
N ILE A 65 -13.63 -0.01 -0.06
CA ILE A 65 -13.77 1.40 -0.41
C ILE A 65 -14.98 1.97 0.34
N ALA A 66 -14.81 3.14 0.93
CA ALA A 66 -15.87 3.89 1.57
C ALA A 66 -15.95 5.30 0.97
N HIS A 67 -17.17 5.77 0.72
CA HIS A 67 -17.46 7.11 0.22
C HIS A 67 -18.08 8.00 1.32
N SER A 68 -18.28 7.46 2.51
CA SER A 68 -18.80 8.18 3.68
C SER A 68 -18.26 7.59 4.98
N ASN A 69 -18.35 8.34 6.08
CA ASN A 69 -17.93 7.84 7.39
C ASN A 69 -18.72 6.59 7.81
N THR A 70 -20.02 6.56 7.50
CA THR A 70 -20.89 5.41 7.78
C THR A 70 -20.39 4.15 7.07
N GLU A 71 -20.04 4.26 5.78
CA GLU A 71 -19.48 3.14 5.03
C GLU A 71 -18.10 2.72 5.56
N LEU A 72 -17.26 3.68 5.93
CA LEU A 72 -15.94 3.38 6.51
C LEU A 72 -16.07 2.63 7.84
N GLU A 73 -16.95 3.09 8.73
CA GLU A 73 -17.23 2.41 9.98
C GLU A 73 -17.78 1.00 9.75
N GLN A 74 -18.67 0.82 8.77
CA GLN A 74 -19.21 -0.49 8.43
C GLN A 74 -18.12 -1.43 7.89
N ASN A 75 -17.30 -0.94 6.95
CA ASN A 75 -16.17 -1.70 6.39
C ASN A 75 -15.21 -2.18 7.50
N ILE A 76 -14.94 -1.33 8.50
CA ILE A 76 -14.08 -1.69 9.64
C ILE A 76 -14.74 -2.76 10.52
N ARG A 77 -16.05 -2.63 10.80
CA ARG A 77 -16.79 -3.58 11.66
C ARG A 77 -16.94 -4.96 11.01
N ASP A 78 -17.15 -4.99 9.70
CA ASP A 78 -17.39 -6.22 8.93
C ASP A 78 -16.10 -6.82 8.37
N PHE A 79 -14.93 -6.27 8.74
CA PHE A 79 -13.65 -6.71 8.21
C PHE A 79 -13.43 -8.21 8.45
N ASN A 80 -13.21 -8.94 7.35
CA ASN A 80 -12.92 -10.37 7.37
C ASN A 80 -11.43 -10.59 7.05
N PRO A 81 -10.59 -10.96 8.05
CA PRO A 81 -9.16 -11.13 7.84
C PRO A 81 -8.80 -12.27 6.88
N VAL A 82 -9.62 -13.33 6.82
CA VAL A 82 -9.37 -14.48 5.94
C VAL A 82 -9.59 -14.09 4.49
N GLU A 83 -10.74 -13.48 4.20
CA GLU A 83 -11.07 -13.00 2.86
C GLU A 83 -10.10 -11.91 2.40
N TYR A 84 -9.73 -10.99 3.29
CA TYR A 84 -8.76 -9.95 2.99
C TYR A 84 -7.39 -10.53 2.64
N HIS A 85 -6.90 -11.50 3.42
CA HIS A 85 -5.63 -12.16 3.15
C HIS A 85 -5.61 -12.81 1.76
N ASP A 86 -6.66 -13.56 1.41
CA ASP A 86 -6.77 -14.20 0.09
C ASP A 86 -6.76 -13.17 -1.05
N LYS A 87 -7.50 -12.07 -0.90
CA LYS A 87 -7.50 -10.97 -1.87
C LYS A 87 -6.13 -10.31 -1.99
N VAL A 88 -5.41 -10.11 -0.88
CA VAL A 88 -4.05 -9.55 -0.91
C VAL A 88 -3.10 -10.49 -1.64
N VAL A 89 -3.12 -11.80 -1.33
CA VAL A 89 -2.28 -12.79 -2.02
C VAL A 89 -2.57 -12.79 -3.51
N GLN A 90 -3.85 -12.80 -3.90
CA GLN A 90 -4.26 -12.74 -5.29
C GLN A 90 -3.75 -11.46 -5.96
N PHE A 91 -4.00 -10.29 -5.37
CA PHE A 91 -3.59 -9.01 -5.91
C PHE A 91 -2.08 -8.92 -6.11
N LEU A 92 -1.29 -9.30 -5.10
CA LEU A 92 0.18 -9.28 -5.19
C LEU A 92 0.69 -10.23 -6.27
N THR A 93 0.08 -11.40 -6.40
CA THR A 93 0.43 -12.37 -7.46
C THR A 93 0.11 -11.81 -8.84
N GLU A 94 -1.09 -11.25 -9.03
CA GLU A 94 -1.52 -10.67 -10.31
C GLU A 94 -0.69 -9.45 -10.71
N LYS A 95 -0.26 -8.63 -9.75
CA LYS A 95 0.63 -7.49 -10.00
C LYS A 95 2.10 -7.90 -10.17
N GLY A 96 2.44 -9.19 -9.99
CA GLY A 96 3.80 -9.68 -10.10
C GLY A 96 4.72 -9.06 -9.05
N CYS A 97 4.24 -8.92 -7.82
CA CYS A 97 5.06 -8.41 -6.72
C CYS A 97 6.30 -9.31 -6.54
N ILE A 98 7.48 -8.68 -6.56
CA ILE A 98 8.79 -9.35 -6.42
C ILE A 98 9.50 -8.98 -5.12
N ASP A 99 8.81 -8.30 -4.20
CA ASP A 99 9.42 -7.87 -2.96
C ASP A 99 9.78 -9.08 -2.10
N ASP A 100 11.05 -9.18 -1.73
CA ASP A 100 11.62 -10.20 -0.87
C ASP A 100 12.48 -9.60 0.26
N GLY A 101 12.35 -8.28 0.49
CA GLY A 101 13.15 -7.53 1.46
C GLY A 101 14.62 -7.31 1.06
N LYS A 102 15.04 -7.63 -0.17
CA LYS A 102 16.45 -7.51 -0.62
C LYS A 102 16.70 -6.43 -1.66
N ALA A 103 15.77 -5.49 -1.87
CA ALA A 103 15.90 -4.45 -2.89
C ALA A 103 17.21 -3.65 -2.74
N SER A 104 17.46 -3.11 -1.54
CA SER A 104 18.66 -2.31 -1.26
C SER A 104 19.96 -3.11 -1.43
N GLU A 105 19.99 -4.37 -0.98
CA GLU A 105 21.15 -5.25 -1.16
C GLU A 105 21.51 -5.41 -2.64
N ARG A 106 20.52 -5.71 -3.49
CA ARG A 106 20.74 -5.87 -4.94
C ARG A 106 21.26 -4.60 -5.59
N VAL A 107 20.75 -3.43 -5.21
CA VAL A 107 21.19 -2.14 -5.74
C VAL A 107 22.65 -1.86 -5.35
N VAL A 108 23.01 -2.09 -4.08
CA VAL A 108 24.40 -1.94 -3.61
C VAL A 108 25.35 -2.87 -4.35
N GLN A 109 24.95 -4.14 -4.55
CA GLN A 109 25.72 -5.10 -5.33
C GLN A 109 25.92 -4.65 -6.78
N LEU A 110 24.88 -4.11 -7.42
CA LEU A 110 24.95 -3.58 -8.79
C LEU A 110 25.92 -2.40 -8.88
N ILE A 111 25.79 -1.42 -7.99
CA ILE A 111 26.66 -0.24 -7.96
C ILE A 111 28.12 -0.67 -7.77
N THR A 112 28.39 -1.55 -6.81
CA THR A 112 29.74 -2.06 -6.53
C THR A 112 30.33 -2.78 -7.74
N LYS A 113 29.52 -3.56 -8.47
CA LYS A 113 29.94 -4.24 -9.69
C LYS A 113 30.29 -3.25 -10.81
N LEU A 114 29.53 -2.17 -10.95
CA LEU A 114 29.79 -1.14 -11.97
C LEU A 114 31.07 -0.36 -11.69
N PHE A 115 31.33 0.01 -10.43
CA PHE A 115 32.57 0.70 -10.04
C PHE A 115 33.81 -0.13 -10.38
N ARG A 116 33.82 -1.42 -10.04
CA ARG A 116 34.97 -2.31 -10.34
C ARG A 116 35.28 -2.41 -11.83
N ARG A 117 34.26 -2.37 -12.70
CA ARG A 117 34.43 -2.43 -14.16
C ARG A 117 34.97 -1.13 -14.78
N LEU A 118 34.92 -0.01 -14.05
CA LEU A 118 35.49 1.26 -14.52
C LEU A 118 36.97 1.40 -14.15
N GLU A 119 37.45 0.59 -13.21
CA GLU A 119 38.85 0.55 -12.75
C GLU A 119 39.70 -0.48 -13.53
N GLU A 120 39.06 -1.34 -14.33
CA GLU A 120 39.65 -2.31 -15.26
C GLU A 120 39.76 -1.72 -16.68
#